data_AF-F5T715-F1
#
_entry.id   AF-F5T715-F1
#
_cell.length_a   1.000
_cell.length_b   1.000
_cell.length_c   1.000
_cell.angle_alpha   90.00
_cell.angle_beta   90.00
_cell.angle_gamma   90.00
#
_symmetry.space_group_name_H-M   'P 1'
#
loop_
_entity.id
_entity.type
_entity.pdbx_description
1 polymer ?
#
loop_
_entity_poly.entity_id
_entity_poly.type
_entity_poly.pdbx_seq_one_letter_code
_entity_poly.pdbx_strand_id
1 'polypeptide(L)'
;MIIDKKEDLLRCIRNELVPENPKVKHTGIKGLLEYRLNNNISHPDSIYKGYDKHKCKYYGESKTSDYFRAIYNIDPFKIGSSDTIFNCWSFASRFFNGVVGYTVSEKDVLFELEKYFIAYDSIKLKLDKLADYHHCLSNFMPAPKGFNGYSFIDNRTNKKYEQDGKGNYYRDNDFPDIFYKRAKNDDKLYQYYRWINKNMDSFCLDFFKKFESYLSDCEANHPVDVNNEKDLENFEKGLDNAIKCIEIRAEELFRKMKSL
;
A
#
# COMPACT_ATOMS: atom_id res chain seq x y z
N MET A 1 10.70 16.07 8.54
CA MET A 1 10.92 15.31 9.79
C MET A 1 12.35 14.82 9.76
N ILE A 2 13.07 14.93 10.86
CA ILE A 2 14.37 14.23 11.00
C ILE A 2 14.03 12.80 11.45
N ILE A 3 14.66 11.79 10.82
CA ILE A 3 14.47 10.38 11.18
C ILE A 3 15.57 10.03 12.18
N ASP A 4 15.23 10.02 13.47
CA ASP A 4 16.20 9.83 14.56
C ASP A 4 16.10 8.45 15.20
N LYS A 5 14.92 7.82 15.09
CA LYS A 5 14.63 6.48 15.63
C LYS A 5 13.77 5.66 14.67
N LYS A 6 13.74 4.34 14.87
CA LYS A 6 12.96 3.38 14.05
C LYS A 6 11.48 3.75 14.01
N GLU A 7 10.93 4.22 15.13
CA GLU A 7 9.51 4.54 15.27
C GLU A 7 9.07 5.67 14.34
N ASP A 8 9.99 6.56 13.94
CA ASP A 8 9.70 7.63 12.98
C ASP A 8 9.36 7.08 11.59
N LEU A 9 9.88 5.89 11.24
CA LEU A 9 9.56 5.20 9.98
C LEU A 9 8.19 4.52 10.01
N LEU A 10 7.71 4.15 11.20
CA LEU A 10 6.42 3.46 11.41
C LEU A 10 5.25 4.42 11.65
N ARG A 11 5.54 5.67 11.99
CA ARG A 11 4.52 6.68 12.26
C ARG A 11 3.71 6.99 11.01
N CYS A 12 2.40 7.10 11.16
CA CYS A 12 1.55 7.61 10.10
C CYS A 12 1.83 9.10 9.87
N ILE A 13 2.28 9.48 8.68
CA ILE A 13 2.68 10.86 8.36
C ILE A 13 1.92 11.44 7.16
N ARG A 14 0.73 10.90 6.85
CA ARG A 14 -0.09 11.29 5.69
C ARG A 14 -0.32 12.81 5.57
N ASN A 15 -0.66 13.46 6.69
CA ASN A 15 -0.92 14.90 6.76
C ASN A 15 0.35 15.75 6.56
N GLU A 16 1.53 15.15 6.78
CA GLU A 16 2.83 15.81 6.66
C GLU A 16 3.39 15.68 5.26
N LEU A 17 3.20 14.53 4.60
CA LEU A 17 3.70 14.24 3.26
C LEU A 17 3.08 15.14 2.19
N VAL A 18 1.78 15.43 2.32
CA VAL A 18 1.05 16.35 1.43
C VAL A 18 0.22 17.32 2.27
N PRO A 19 0.81 18.42 2.79
CA PRO A 19 0.12 19.37 3.66
C PRO A 19 -1.09 20.05 3.03
N GLU A 20 -1.12 20.12 1.69
CA GLU A 20 -2.17 20.73 0.89
C GLU A 20 -3.43 19.86 0.78
N ASN A 21 -3.32 18.56 1.07
CA ASN A 21 -4.50 17.68 1.15
C ASN A 21 -5.39 18.08 2.36
N PRO A 22 -6.71 17.81 2.29
CA PRO A 22 -7.57 17.95 3.44
C PRO A 22 -7.05 17.16 4.64
N LYS A 23 -7.01 17.80 5.83
CA LYS A 23 -6.46 17.19 7.03
C LYS A 23 -7.35 16.06 7.52
N VAL A 24 -6.74 14.89 7.68
CA VAL A 24 -7.35 13.73 8.35
C VAL A 24 -7.20 13.92 9.85
N LYS A 25 -8.30 13.80 10.60
CA LYS A 25 -8.30 14.09 12.05
C LYS A 25 -8.16 12.83 12.90
N HIS A 26 -8.57 11.68 12.35
CA HIS A 26 -8.56 10.42 13.07
C HIS A 26 -7.36 9.54 12.70
N THR A 27 -7.06 8.56 13.55
CA THR A 27 -6.12 7.46 13.30
C THR A 27 -6.88 6.19 12.98
N GLY A 28 -6.15 5.10 12.74
CA GLY A 28 -6.72 3.78 12.46
C GLY A 28 -7.55 3.76 11.18
N ILE A 29 -8.50 2.83 11.12
CA ILE A 29 -9.33 2.63 9.94
C ILE A 29 -10.19 3.87 9.67
N LYS A 30 -10.68 4.52 10.73
CA LYS A 30 -11.43 5.77 10.61
C LYS A 30 -10.62 6.85 9.88
N GLY A 31 -9.35 7.02 10.26
CA GLY A 31 -8.44 7.94 9.58
C GLY A 31 -8.12 7.54 8.13
N LEU A 32 -8.03 6.23 7.84
CA LEU A 32 -7.88 5.74 6.47
C LEU A 32 -9.11 6.02 5.61
N LEU A 33 -10.31 5.77 6.12
CA LEU A 33 -11.56 6.06 5.42
C LEU A 33 -11.74 7.56 5.18
N GLU A 34 -11.47 8.40 6.18
CA GLU A 34 -11.47 9.86 6.00
C GLU A 34 -10.53 10.30 4.88
N TYR A 35 -9.30 9.78 4.87
CA TYR A 35 -8.35 10.06 3.80
C TYR A 35 -8.90 9.66 2.42
N ARG A 36 -9.46 8.45 2.29
CA ARG A 36 -9.96 7.94 1.02
C ARG A 36 -11.15 8.73 0.49
N LEU A 37 -12.00 9.23 1.38
CA LEU A 37 -13.17 10.04 1.02
C LEU A 37 -12.84 11.52 0.75
N ASN A 38 -11.63 11.97 1.09
CA ASN A 38 -11.18 13.32 0.80
C ASN A 38 -10.90 13.50 -0.70
N ASN A 39 -11.21 14.69 -1.22
CA ASN A 39 -10.76 15.15 -2.54
C ASN A 39 -9.27 15.54 -2.47
N ASN A 40 -8.39 14.55 -2.33
CA ASN A 40 -6.95 14.75 -2.23
C ASN A 40 -6.38 15.30 -3.55
N ILE A 41 -5.44 16.22 -3.44
CA ILE A 41 -4.74 16.83 -4.57
C ILE A 41 -3.66 15.89 -5.10
N SER A 42 -3.00 15.16 -4.20
CA SER A 42 -1.95 14.18 -4.54
C SER A 42 -1.92 13.01 -3.56
N HIS A 43 -1.39 11.87 -3.99
CA HIS A 43 -1.18 10.72 -3.12
C HIS A 43 0.11 10.89 -2.28
N PRO A 44 0.11 10.52 -0.98
CA PRO A 44 1.26 10.62 -0.09
C PRO A 44 2.49 9.83 -0.52
N ASP A 45 2.33 8.78 -1.31
CA ASP A 45 3.44 7.96 -1.79
C ASP A 45 4.11 8.54 -3.05
N SER A 46 3.53 9.54 -3.73
CA SER A 46 4.11 10.13 -4.95
C SER A 46 5.46 10.80 -4.69
N ILE A 47 6.49 10.48 -5.49
CA ILE A 47 7.79 11.19 -5.52
C ILE A 47 7.74 12.52 -6.29
N TYR A 48 6.61 12.85 -6.92
CA TYR A 48 6.42 14.08 -7.68
C TYR A 48 5.45 15.01 -6.97
N LYS A 49 5.69 16.33 -7.06
CA LYS A 49 4.79 17.34 -6.48
C LYS A 49 3.42 17.35 -7.18
N GLY A 50 3.38 17.12 -8.48
CA GLY A 50 2.14 17.08 -9.23
C GLY A 50 2.29 16.62 -10.67
N TYR A 51 1.17 16.62 -11.39
CA TYR A 51 1.08 16.26 -12.81
C TYR A 51 0.44 17.40 -13.61
N ASP A 52 1.14 17.89 -14.62
CA ASP A 52 0.61 18.86 -15.58
C ASP A 52 -0.16 18.10 -16.66
N LYS A 53 -1.50 18.22 -16.63
CA LYS A 53 -2.40 17.56 -17.58
C LYS A 53 -2.24 18.07 -19.01
N HIS A 54 -1.86 19.33 -19.22
CA HIS A 54 -1.68 19.90 -20.55
C HIS A 54 -0.39 19.42 -21.20
N LYS A 55 0.68 19.32 -20.41
CA LYS A 55 1.99 18.83 -20.86
C LYS A 55 2.14 17.31 -20.77
N CYS A 56 1.15 16.64 -20.18
CA CYS A 56 1.16 15.22 -19.84
C CYS A 56 2.43 14.79 -19.08
N LYS A 57 2.92 15.61 -18.14
CA LYS A 57 4.20 15.40 -17.45
C LYS A 57 4.12 15.64 -15.96
N TYR A 58 4.77 14.76 -15.19
CA TYR A 58 5.03 14.98 -13.77
C TYR A 58 6.07 16.08 -13.56
N TYR A 59 5.94 16.83 -12.47
CA TYR A 59 6.85 17.92 -12.12
C TYR A 59 7.06 18.04 -10.61
N GLY A 60 8.15 18.72 -10.26
CA GLY A 60 8.50 19.09 -8.89
C GLY A 60 8.90 17.92 -8.01
N GLU A 61 9.49 18.26 -6.89
CA GLU A 61 9.93 17.33 -5.85
C GLU A 61 8.91 17.30 -4.72
N SER A 62 8.53 16.11 -4.27
CA SER A 62 7.64 15.91 -3.12
C SER A 62 8.44 15.65 -1.84
N LYS A 63 7.77 15.66 -0.69
CA LYS A 63 8.41 15.22 0.56
C LYS A 63 8.79 13.75 0.54
N THR A 64 8.06 12.92 -0.21
CA THR A 64 8.36 11.49 -0.33
C THR A 64 9.67 11.26 -1.08
N SER A 65 9.96 12.07 -2.11
CA SER A 65 11.29 12.06 -2.74
C SER A 65 12.40 12.46 -1.75
N ASP A 66 12.19 13.49 -0.92
CA ASP A 66 13.17 13.90 0.09
C ASP A 66 13.48 12.75 1.06
N TYR A 67 12.43 12.09 1.57
CA TYR A 67 12.59 10.92 2.44
C TYR A 67 13.28 9.75 1.73
N PHE A 68 13.00 9.52 0.44
CA PHE A 68 13.67 8.44 -0.29
C PHE A 68 15.16 8.72 -0.49
N ARG A 69 15.56 9.98 -0.73
CA ARG A 69 16.99 10.34 -0.73
C ARG A 69 17.63 10.04 0.62
N ALA A 70 16.97 10.42 1.71
CA ALA A 70 17.48 10.20 3.06
C ALA A 70 17.55 8.70 3.45
N ILE A 71 16.54 7.92 3.07
CA ILE A 71 16.43 6.50 3.47
C ILE A 71 17.33 5.61 2.62
N TYR A 72 17.37 5.82 1.31
CA TYR A 72 18.02 4.89 0.37
C TYR A 72 19.33 5.43 -0.21
N ASN A 73 19.68 6.70 0.03
CA ASN A 73 20.82 7.38 -0.59
C ASN A 73 20.82 7.28 -2.13
N ILE A 74 19.65 7.48 -2.73
CA ILE A 74 19.46 7.47 -4.18
C ILE A 74 18.82 8.76 -4.66
N ASP A 75 18.89 9.01 -5.97
CA ASP A 75 17.99 9.95 -6.64
C ASP A 75 16.71 9.21 -7.06
N PRO A 76 15.55 9.43 -6.40
CA PRO A 76 14.32 8.69 -6.68
C PRO A 76 13.82 8.89 -8.11
N PHE A 77 14.15 10.02 -8.74
CA PHE A 77 13.77 10.30 -10.13
C PHE A 77 14.49 9.40 -11.15
N LYS A 78 15.65 8.81 -10.81
CA LYS A 78 16.33 7.81 -11.64
C LYS A 78 15.60 6.46 -11.64
N ILE A 79 14.90 6.14 -10.56
CA ILE A 79 14.03 4.95 -10.48
C ILE A 79 12.71 5.24 -11.23
N GLY A 80 12.16 6.43 -10.98
CA GLY A 80 11.10 7.03 -11.80
C GLY A 80 9.68 6.87 -11.26
N SER A 81 9.48 6.15 -10.16
CA SER A 81 8.22 6.08 -9.41
C SER A 81 8.47 5.61 -7.97
N SER A 82 7.39 5.51 -7.23
CA SER A 82 7.26 4.92 -5.90
C SER A 82 6.00 4.08 -5.86
N ASP A 83 5.87 3.27 -4.81
CA ASP A 83 4.66 2.54 -4.51
C ASP A 83 4.50 2.27 -3.01
N THR A 84 3.26 2.06 -2.59
CA THR A 84 2.90 1.59 -1.25
C THR A 84 2.88 0.07 -1.23
N ILE A 85 3.72 -0.56 -0.40
CA ILE A 85 3.90 -2.01 -0.34
C ILE A 85 2.59 -2.72 -0.02
N PHE A 86 1.99 -2.40 1.14
CA PHE A 86 0.72 -2.96 1.59
C PHE A 86 -0.41 -1.94 1.39
N ASN A 87 -1.37 -2.30 0.54
CA ASN A 87 -2.62 -1.59 0.44
C ASN A 87 -3.54 -1.99 1.60
N CYS A 88 -3.39 -1.31 2.74
CA CYS A 88 -4.13 -1.63 3.98
C CYS A 88 -5.66 -1.53 3.82
N TRP A 89 -6.14 -0.79 2.83
CA TRP A 89 -7.57 -0.78 2.49
C TRP A 89 -8.04 -2.13 1.97
N SER A 90 -7.23 -2.86 1.19
CA SER A 90 -7.62 -4.17 0.67
C SER A 90 -7.90 -5.17 1.80
N PHE A 91 -7.14 -5.13 2.90
CA PHE A 91 -7.42 -5.93 4.10
C PHE A 91 -8.75 -5.53 4.75
N ALA A 92 -8.97 -4.23 4.96
CA ALA A 92 -10.18 -3.73 5.61
C ALA A 92 -11.43 -4.01 4.77
N SER A 93 -11.38 -3.76 3.47
CA SER A 93 -12.47 -4.01 2.52
C SER A 93 -12.89 -5.47 2.50
N ARG A 94 -11.93 -6.41 2.44
CA ARG A 94 -12.23 -7.85 2.51
C ARG A 94 -12.97 -8.24 3.78
N PHE A 95 -12.54 -7.69 4.92
CA PHE A 95 -13.21 -7.95 6.20
C PHE A 95 -14.62 -7.37 6.22
N PHE A 96 -14.79 -6.10 5.84
CA PHE A 96 -16.11 -5.45 5.86
C PHE A 96 -17.11 -6.13 4.94
N ASN A 97 -16.69 -6.48 3.72
CA ASN A 97 -17.52 -7.23 2.79
C ASN A 97 -17.87 -8.62 3.34
N GLY A 98 -16.96 -9.22 4.12
CA GLY A 98 -17.14 -10.52 4.76
C GLY A 98 -18.21 -10.50 5.85
N VAL A 99 -18.17 -9.48 6.71
CA VAL A 99 -19.15 -9.29 7.79
C VAL A 99 -20.57 -9.11 7.26
N VAL A 100 -20.75 -8.37 6.16
CA VAL A 100 -22.10 -8.06 5.63
C VAL A 100 -22.55 -8.95 4.48
N GLY A 101 -21.64 -9.69 3.83
CA GLY A 101 -21.92 -10.57 2.69
C GLY A 101 -22.08 -9.85 1.33
N TYR A 102 -21.77 -8.57 1.23
CA TYR A 102 -21.83 -7.79 -0.01
C TYR A 102 -20.81 -6.64 -0.01
N THR A 103 -20.54 -6.05 -1.17
CA THR A 103 -19.61 -4.93 -1.30
C THR A 103 -20.14 -3.67 -0.62
N VAL A 104 -19.38 -3.11 0.31
CA VAL A 104 -19.73 -1.86 1.01
C VAL A 104 -18.95 -0.66 0.47
N SER A 105 -19.54 0.53 0.57
CA SER A 105 -18.84 1.78 0.23
C SER A 105 -18.02 2.29 1.41
N GLU A 106 -16.92 3.02 1.14
CA GLU A 106 -16.13 3.64 2.22
C GLU A 106 -16.95 4.59 3.11
N LYS A 107 -17.97 5.25 2.52
CA LYS A 107 -18.84 6.18 3.23
C LYS A 107 -19.74 5.47 4.24
N ASP A 108 -20.33 4.35 3.85
CA ASP A 108 -21.23 3.59 4.72
C ASP A 108 -20.45 2.95 5.87
N VAL A 109 -19.26 2.41 5.57
CA VAL A 109 -18.36 1.87 6.58
C VAL A 109 -17.95 2.96 7.58
N LEU A 110 -17.60 4.16 7.11
CA LEU A 110 -17.21 5.25 8.02
C LEU A 110 -18.35 5.67 8.95
N PHE A 111 -19.59 5.66 8.46
CA PHE A 111 -20.77 6.03 9.24
C PHE A 111 -21.10 5.01 10.33
N GLU A 112 -20.87 3.71 10.06
CA GLU A 112 -21.29 2.58 10.91
C GLU A 112 -20.12 1.71 11.38
N LEU A 113 -18.91 2.28 11.48
CA LEU A 113 -17.66 1.52 11.64
C LEU A 113 -17.71 0.51 12.79
N GLU A 114 -18.26 0.89 13.94
CA GLU A 114 -18.33 0.04 15.13
C GLU A 114 -19.21 -1.20 14.92
N LYS A 115 -20.22 -1.16 14.04
CA LYS A 115 -21.08 -2.32 13.77
C LYS A 115 -20.32 -3.48 13.14
N TYR A 116 -19.27 -3.19 12.38
CA TYR A 116 -18.46 -4.22 11.71
C TYR A 116 -17.56 -4.99 12.68
N PHE A 117 -17.33 -4.47 13.89
CA PHE A 117 -16.40 -5.04 14.85
C PHE A 117 -17.08 -5.70 16.06
N ILE A 118 -18.40 -5.84 16.05
CA ILE A 118 -19.11 -6.60 17.07
C ILE A 118 -18.58 -8.05 17.04
N ALA A 119 -17.95 -8.48 18.14
CA ALA A 119 -17.25 -9.77 18.30
C ALA A 119 -15.89 -9.92 17.56
N TYR A 120 -15.32 -8.84 17.03
CA TYR A 120 -14.05 -8.86 16.28
C TYR A 120 -13.01 -7.85 16.80
N ASP A 121 -12.94 -7.64 18.12
CA ASP A 121 -12.04 -6.65 18.75
C ASP A 121 -10.55 -6.86 18.38
N SER A 122 -10.10 -8.12 18.32
CA SER A 122 -8.73 -8.47 17.91
C SER A 122 -8.43 -7.97 16.49
N ILE A 123 -9.34 -8.22 15.56
CA ILE A 123 -9.23 -7.80 14.16
C ILE A 123 -9.25 -6.26 14.06
N LYS A 124 -10.12 -5.60 14.82
CA LYS A 124 -10.19 -4.13 14.88
C LYS A 124 -8.83 -3.53 15.23
N LEU A 125 -8.19 -4.02 16.30
CA LEU A 125 -6.89 -3.53 16.75
C LEU A 125 -5.80 -3.71 15.67
N LYS A 126 -5.78 -4.86 15.01
CA LYS A 126 -4.81 -5.17 13.93
C LYS A 126 -5.04 -4.29 12.70
N LEU A 127 -6.30 -4.13 12.28
CA LEU A 127 -6.66 -3.28 11.15
C LEU A 127 -6.43 -1.79 11.44
N ASP A 128 -6.70 -1.30 12.65
CA ASP A 128 -6.37 0.07 13.06
C ASP A 128 -4.85 0.31 12.95
N LYS A 129 -4.04 -0.63 13.46
CA LYS A 129 -2.58 -0.55 13.36
C LYS A 129 -2.08 -0.54 11.91
N LEU A 130 -2.59 -1.44 11.06
CA LEU A 130 -2.25 -1.44 9.63
C LEU A 130 -2.71 -0.16 8.93
N ALA A 131 -3.90 0.35 9.25
CA ALA A 131 -4.42 1.56 8.66
C ALA A 131 -3.55 2.80 8.96
N ASP A 132 -2.91 2.84 10.14
CA ASP A 132 -1.89 3.85 10.46
C ASP A 132 -0.59 3.60 9.67
N TYR A 133 -0.16 2.35 9.53
CA TYR A 133 1.00 1.98 8.72
C TYR A 133 0.82 2.22 7.21
N HIS A 134 -0.42 2.36 6.72
CA HIS A 134 -0.67 2.59 5.29
C HIS A 134 0.17 3.75 4.71
N HIS A 135 0.33 4.83 5.47
CA HIS A 135 1.13 6.01 5.09
C HIS A 135 2.31 6.24 6.04
N CYS A 136 2.98 5.17 6.45
CA CYS A 136 4.28 5.24 7.10
C CYS A 136 5.42 5.07 6.08
N LEU A 137 6.61 5.59 6.39
CA LEU A 137 7.76 5.54 5.48
C LEU A 137 8.23 4.11 5.20
N SER A 138 8.13 3.22 6.19
CA SER A 138 8.46 1.80 6.01
C SER A 138 7.47 1.05 5.14
N ASN A 139 6.29 1.59 4.85
CA ASN A 139 5.35 1.00 3.89
C ASN A 139 5.57 1.51 2.46
N PHE A 140 6.44 2.49 2.24
CA PHE A 140 6.75 3.00 0.90
C PHE A 140 8.06 2.42 0.37
N MET A 141 8.10 2.19 -0.94
CA MET A 141 9.29 1.75 -1.65
C MET A 141 9.51 2.56 -2.93
N PRO A 142 10.77 2.75 -3.37
CA PRO A 142 11.06 3.10 -4.75
C PRO A 142 10.48 2.03 -5.69
N ALA A 143 10.00 2.43 -6.86
CA ALA A 143 9.46 1.49 -7.85
C ALA A 143 9.71 2.00 -9.27
N PRO A 144 9.94 1.12 -10.26
CA PRO A 144 10.12 1.56 -11.64
C PRO A 144 8.81 2.13 -12.20
N LYS A 145 8.90 2.95 -13.25
CA LYS A 145 7.70 3.45 -13.94
C LYS A 145 6.83 2.29 -14.43
N GLY A 146 5.52 2.42 -14.23
CA GLY A 146 4.54 1.40 -14.59
C GLY A 146 4.58 0.16 -13.69
N PHE A 147 5.29 0.18 -12.55
CA PHE A 147 5.22 -0.92 -11.58
C PHE A 147 3.79 -1.17 -11.11
N ASN A 148 3.03 -0.08 -10.93
CA ASN A 148 1.61 -0.15 -10.62
C ASN A 148 0.80 -0.40 -11.88
N GLY A 149 -0.18 -1.30 -11.77
CA GLY A 149 -1.14 -1.56 -12.82
C GLY A 149 -2.03 -0.34 -13.06
N TYR A 150 -2.52 -0.19 -14.28
CA TYR A 150 -3.47 0.86 -14.61
C TYR A 150 -4.53 0.36 -15.60
N SER A 151 -5.73 0.91 -15.49
CA SER A 151 -6.81 0.70 -16.46
C SER A 151 -7.58 2.00 -16.62
N PHE A 152 -7.61 2.56 -17.84
CA PHE A 152 -8.38 3.76 -18.14
C PHE A 152 -8.92 3.75 -19.57
N ILE A 153 -9.98 4.52 -19.82
CA ILE A 153 -10.53 4.76 -21.16
C ILE A 153 -10.08 6.16 -21.58
N ASP A 154 -9.41 6.27 -22.73
CA ASP A 154 -9.16 7.59 -23.33
C ASP A 154 -10.46 8.11 -23.94
N ASN A 155 -11.09 9.07 -23.28
CA ASN A 155 -12.36 9.66 -23.70
C ASN A 155 -12.33 10.29 -25.11
N ARG A 156 -11.16 10.58 -25.67
CA ARG A 156 -11.03 11.12 -27.03
C ARG A 156 -11.08 10.05 -28.11
N THR A 157 -10.56 8.86 -27.79
CA THR A 157 -10.43 7.73 -28.75
C THR A 157 -11.36 6.57 -28.42
N ASN A 158 -12.04 6.63 -27.27
CA ASN A 158 -12.83 5.57 -26.67
C ASN A 158 -12.07 4.23 -26.53
N LYS A 159 -10.73 4.29 -26.45
CA LYS A 159 -9.87 3.10 -26.34
C LYS A 159 -9.55 2.82 -24.87
N LYS A 160 -9.72 1.56 -24.45
CA LYS A 160 -9.26 1.07 -23.15
C LYS A 160 -7.75 0.83 -23.19
N TYR A 161 -7.03 1.42 -22.26
CA TYR A 161 -5.62 1.17 -21.98
C TYR A 161 -5.53 0.40 -20.68
N GLU A 162 -4.89 -0.76 -20.72
CA GLU A 162 -4.72 -1.62 -19.55
C GLU A 162 -3.29 -2.13 -19.52
N GLN A 163 -2.64 -1.93 -18.38
CA GLN A 163 -1.34 -2.52 -18.07
C GLN A 163 -1.47 -3.24 -16.75
N ASP A 164 -0.99 -4.48 -16.74
CA ASP A 164 -0.90 -5.25 -15.53
C ASP A 164 0.31 -4.83 -14.69
N GLY A 165 0.20 -4.94 -13.38
CA GLY A 165 1.19 -4.46 -12.42
C GLY A 165 0.64 -4.46 -11.01
N LYS A 166 1.46 -4.08 -10.03
CA LYS A 166 1.06 -4.03 -8.62
C LYS A 166 -0.18 -3.14 -8.42
N GLY A 167 -1.13 -3.58 -7.60
CA GLY A 167 -2.40 -2.89 -7.40
C GLY A 167 -3.43 -3.02 -8.54
N ASN A 168 -3.21 -3.89 -9.52
CA ASN A 168 -4.30 -4.29 -10.41
C ASN A 168 -5.35 -5.08 -9.63
N TYR A 169 -6.44 -4.40 -9.28
CA TYR A 169 -7.55 -4.92 -8.49
C TYR A 169 -8.03 -6.29 -9.00
N TYR A 170 -8.39 -6.41 -10.28
CA TYR A 170 -8.96 -7.64 -10.85
C TYR A 170 -7.99 -8.85 -10.86
N ARG A 171 -6.73 -8.64 -10.50
CA ARG A 171 -5.67 -9.64 -10.53
C ARG A 171 -4.91 -9.72 -9.22
N ASP A 172 -5.45 -9.16 -8.15
CA ASP A 172 -4.94 -9.33 -6.78
C ASP A 172 -3.52 -8.89 -6.52
N ASN A 173 -3.00 -8.02 -7.38
CA ASN A 173 -1.64 -7.55 -7.24
C ASN A 173 -1.51 -6.53 -6.09
N ASP A 174 -2.53 -6.34 -5.24
CA ASP A 174 -2.48 -5.57 -4.00
C ASP A 174 -1.72 -6.28 -2.87
N PHE A 175 -1.56 -7.61 -2.96
CA PHE A 175 -0.83 -8.42 -1.99
C PHE A 175 0.57 -8.78 -2.51
N PRO A 176 1.66 -8.39 -1.79
CA PRO A 176 3.02 -8.55 -2.30
C PRO A 176 3.41 -9.99 -2.65
N ASP A 177 3.01 -10.98 -1.86
CA ASP A 177 3.39 -12.38 -2.04
C ASP A 177 2.73 -13.00 -3.29
N ILE A 178 1.46 -12.68 -3.52
CA ILE A 178 0.72 -13.08 -4.74
C ILE A 178 1.37 -12.43 -5.96
N PHE A 179 1.56 -11.11 -5.93
CA PHE A 179 2.20 -10.38 -7.03
C PHE A 179 3.59 -10.93 -7.34
N TYR A 180 4.41 -11.22 -6.33
CA TYR A 180 5.76 -11.75 -6.51
C TYR A 180 5.75 -13.15 -7.16
N LYS A 181 4.89 -14.06 -6.69
CA LYS A 181 4.71 -15.40 -7.28
C LYS A 181 4.26 -15.30 -8.73
N ARG A 182 3.33 -14.40 -9.03
CA ARG A 182 2.81 -14.18 -10.38
C ARG A 182 3.85 -13.56 -11.30
N ALA A 183 4.54 -12.51 -10.87
CA ALA A 183 5.57 -11.84 -11.64
C ALA A 183 6.74 -12.77 -12.02
N LYS A 184 6.99 -13.82 -11.23
CA LYS A 184 7.97 -14.85 -11.55
C LYS A 184 7.60 -15.67 -12.79
N ASN A 185 6.30 -15.88 -13.02
CA ASN A 185 5.77 -16.84 -14.00
C ASN A 185 5.08 -16.18 -15.20
N ASP A 186 4.77 -14.88 -15.14
CA ASP A 186 4.13 -14.12 -16.21
C ASP A 186 5.17 -13.29 -16.96
N ASP A 187 5.39 -13.60 -18.24
CA ASP A 187 6.36 -12.90 -19.11
C ASP A 187 6.18 -11.38 -19.13
N LYS A 188 4.94 -10.89 -19.02
CA LYS A 188 4.63 -9.44 -19.04
C LYS A 188 5.04 -8.75 -17.74
N LEU A 189 5.13 -9.50 -16.64
CA LEU A 189 5.47 -9.01 -15.30
C LEU A 189 6.90 -9.38 -14.90
N TYR A 190 7.57 -10.24 -15.67
CA TYR A 190 8.91 -10.76 -15.35
C TYR A 190 9.97 -9.68 -15.18
N GLN A 191 9.84 -8.52 -15.86
CA GLN A 191 10.71 -7.38 -15.58
C GLN A 191 10.64 -6.89 -14.13
N TYR A 192 9.47 -6.93 -13.50
CA TYR A 192 9.28 -6.50 -12.11
C TYR A 192 9.86 -7.54 -11.16
N TYR A 193 9.70 -8.83 -11.44
CA TYR A 193 10.36 -9.88 -10.67
C TYR A 193 11.90 -9.72 -10.69
N ARG A 194 12.49 -9.46 -11.87
CA ARG A 194 13.93 -9.19 -11.99
C ARG A 194 14.33 -7.93 -11.24
N TRP A 195 13.53 -6.87 -11.33
CA TRP A 195 13.79 -5.61 -10.63
C TRP A 195 13.73 -5.80 -9.11
N ILE A 196 12.73 -6.50 -8.59
CA ILE A 196 12.58 -6.80 -7.15
C ILE A 196 13.82 -7.56 -6.67
N ASN A 197 14.23 -8.63 -7.35
CA ASN A 197 15.38 -9.42 -6.93
C ASN A 197 16.70 -8.64 -7.04
N LYS A 198 16.87 -7.80 -8.06
CA LYS A 198 18.06 -6.94 -8.19
C LYS A 198 18.18 -5.92 -7.05
N ASN A 199 17.06 -5.42 -6.53
CA ASN A 199 17.02 -4.36 -5.53
C ASN A 199 16.60 -4.85 -4.13
N MET A 200 16.57 -6.17 -3.92
CA MET A 200 16.04 -6.79 -2.69
C MET A 200 16.74 -6.22 -1.46
N ASP A 201 18.07 -6.29 -1.45
CA ASP A 201 18.89 -5.86 -0.32
C ASP A 201 18.98 -4.33 -0.23
N SER A 202 19.02 -3.63 -1.36
CA SER A 202 19.21 -2.17 -1.37
C SER A 202 17.97 -1.44 -0.85
N PHE A 203 16.77 -1.96 -1.11
CA PHE A 203 15.50 -1.32 -0.71
C PHE A 203 14.72 -2.10 0.36
N CYS A 204 15.34 -3.13 0.97
CA CYS A 204 14.73 -4.00 1.99
C CYS A 204 13.39 -4.56 1.51
N LEU A 205 13.41 -5.29 0.39
CA LEU A 205 12.20 -5.80 -0.28
C LEU A 205 11.85 -7.25 0.10
N ASP A 206 12.48 -7.79 1.15
CA ASP A 206 12.29 -9.16 1.62
C ASP A 206 10.84 -9.57 1.88
N PHE A 207 9.96 -8.59 2.17
CA PHE A 207 8.53 -8.83 2.35
C PHE A 207 7.90 -9.54 1.15
N PHE A 208 8.38 -9.35 -0.09
CA PHE A 208 7.86 -10.07 -1.26
C PHE A 208 8.04 -11.60 -1.16
N LYS A 209 9.02 -12.07 -0.37
CA LYS A 209 9.29 -13.49 -0.13
C LYS A 209 8.74 -13.98 1.21
N LYS A 210 8.76 -13.13 2.23
CA LYS A 210 8.48 -13.50 3.63
C LYS A 210 7.03 -13.28 4.04
N PHE A 211 6.34 -12.33 3.41
CA PHE A 211 4.92 -12.10 3.67
C PHE A 211 4.12 -13.29 3.14
N GLU A 212 3.12 -13.72 3.91
CA GLU A 212 2.15 -14.72 3.53
C GLU A 212 0.76 -14.13 3.77
N SER A 213 0.00 -13.95 2.69
CA SER A 213 -1.39 -13.49 2.74
C SER A 213 -2.37 -14.61 3.13
N TYR A 214 -1.95 -15.87 2.99
CA TYR A 214 -2.79 -17.07 3.04
C TYR A 214 -3.87 -17.12 1.94
N LEU A 215 -3.65 -16.40 0.84
CA LEU A 215 -4.55 -16.35 -0.31
C LEU A 215 -3.93 -17.03 -1.52
N SER A 216 -4.79 -17.54 -2.38
CA SER A 216 -4.44 -17.99 -3.72
C SER A 216 -4.54 -16.84 -4.73
N ASP A 217 -4.01 -17.07 -5.93
CA ASP A 217 -4.21 -16.15 -7.06
C ASP A 217 -5.72 -16.02 -7.36
N CYS A 218 -6.18 -14.80 -7.64
CA CYS A 218 -7.60 -14.45 -7.84
C CYS A 218 -8.53 -14.49 -6.59
N GLU A 219 -7.99 -14.66 -5.36
CA GLU A 219 -8.76 -14.60 -4.10
C GLU A 219 -8.62 -13.30 -3.30
N ALA A 220 -7.78 -12.36 -3.71
CA ALA A 220 -7.42 -11.21 -2.87
C ALA A 220 -8.46 -10.09 -2.81
N ASN A 221 -9.54 -10.19 -3.59
CA ASN A 221 -10.75 -9.41 -3.39
C ASN A 221 -11.90 -10.23 -2.81
N HIS A 222 -11.70 -11.52 -2.57
CA HIS A 222 -12.73 -12.34 -1.96
C HIS A 222 -12.95 -11.85 -0.51
N PRO A 223 -14.22 -11.59 -0.14
CA PRO A 223 -14.58 -11.31 1.25
C PRO A 223 -14.07 -12.41 2.17
N VAL A 224 -13.70 -12.04 3.40
CA VAL A 224 -13.41 -13.04 4.44
C VAL A 224 -14.71 -13.76 4.79
N ASP A 225 -14.73 -15.09 4.75
CA ASP A 225 -15.85 -15.86 5.28
C ASP A 225 -15.74 -15.89 6.82
N VAL A 226 -16.38 -14.92 7.46
CA VAL A 226 -16.33 -14.76 8.92
C VAL A 226 -17.03 -15.88 9.70
N ASN A 227 -17.79 -16.75 9.01
CA ASN A 227 -18.41 -17.94 9.62
C ASN A 227 -17.51 -19.19 9.48
N ASN A 228 -16.46 -19.10 8.68
CA ASN A 228 -15.45 -20.15 8.53
C ASN A 228 -14.24 -19.84 9.41
N GLU A 229 -14.12 -20.55 10.52
CA GLU A 229 -13.05 -20.37 11.51
C GLU A 229 -11.65 -20.38 10.88
N LYS A 230 -11.42 -21.27 9.91
CA LYS A 230 -10.11 -21.37 9.24
C LYS A 230 -9.81 -20.15 8.37
N ASP A 231 -10.80 -19.62 7.66
CA ASP A 231 -10.61 -18.43 6.82
C ASP A 231 -10.38 -17.19 7.69
N LEU A 232 -11.14 -17.05 8.78
CA LEU A 232 -10.95 -15.99 9.76
C LEU A 232 -9.57 -16.05 10.42
N GLU A 233 -9.10 -17.24 10.83
CA GLU A 233 -7.75 -17.43 11.36
C GLU A 233 -6.66 -17.06 10.34
N ASN A 234 -6.82 -17.47 9.08
CA ASN A 234 -5.87 -17.15 8.02
C ASN A 234 -5.81 -15.65 7.76
N PHE A 235 -6.97 -14.99 7.75
CA PHE A 235 -7.05 -13.54 7.65
C PHE A 235 -6.32 -12.85 8.80
N GLU A 236 -6.55 -13.28 10.05
CA GLU A 236 -5.85 -12.75 11.22
C GLU A 236 -4.33 -12.95 11.14
N LYS A 237 -3.86 -14.15 10.76
CA LYS A 237 -2.44 -14.43 10.56
C LYS A 237 -1.85 -13.55 9.45
N GLY A 238 -2.61 -13.29 8.38
CA GLY A 238 -2.22 -12.38 7.30
C GLY A 238 -2.03 -10.94 7.79
N LEU A 239 -2.94 -10.44 8.66
CA LEU A 239 -2.80 -9.13 9.30
C LEU A 239 -1.52 -9.06 10.15
N ASP A 240 -1.32 -10.05 11.01
CA ASP A 240 -0.14 -10.11 11.90
C ASP A 240 1.17 -10.18 11.10
N ASN A 241 1.19 -10.93 9.99
CA ASN A 241 2.35 -11.04 9.12
C ASN A 241 2.64 -9.72 8.37
N ALA A 242 1.62 -9.02 7.90
CA ALA A 242 1.79 -7.71 7.26
C ALA A 242 2.37 -6.68 8.24
N ILE A 243 1.83 -6.60 9.46
CA ILE A 243 2.33 -5.73 10.54
C ILE A 243 3.80 -6.05 10.82
N LYS A 244 4.11 -7.32 11.03
CA LYS A 244 5.48 -7.79 11.31
C LYS A 244 6.45 -7.46 10.17
N CYS A 245 6.04 -7.63 8.91
CA CYS A 245 6.86 -7.29 7.75
C CYS A 245 7.20 -5.80 7.70
N ILE A 246 6.22 -4.92 7.96
CA ILE A 246 6.45 -3.46 8.01
C ILE A 246 7.42 -3.09 9.15
N GLU A 247 7.25 -3.70 10.32
CA GLU A 247 8.10 -3.44 11.50
C GLU A 247 9.54 -3.94 11.35
N ILE A 248 9.73 -5.13 10.75
CA ILE A 248 11.05 -5.65 10.39
C ILE A 248 11.70 -4.72 9.36
N ARG A 249 10.95 -4.33 8.33
CA ARG A 249 11.46 -3.43 7.30
C ARG A 249 11.90 -2.08 7.86
N ALA A 250 11.12 -1.49 8.77
CA ALA A 250 11.52 -0.24 9.44
C ALA A 250 12.87 -0.39 10.16
N GLU A 251 13.12 -1.54 10.79
CA GLU A 251 14.39 -1.81 11.47
C GLU A 251 15.54 -1.95 10.49
N GLU A 252 15.35 -2.70 9.40
CA GLU A 252 16.36 -2.89 8.36
C GLU A 252 16.72 -1.57 7.68
N LEU A 253 15.73 -0.74 7.35
CA LEU A 253 15.94 0.58 6.79
C LEU A 253 16.71 1.48 7.75
N PHE A 254 16.29 1.54 9.02
CA PHE A 254 16.96 2.38 10.01
C PHE A 254 18.42 1.97 10.24
N ARG A 255 18.70 0.66 10.28
CA ARG A 255 20.08 0.14 10.36
C ARG A 255 20.90 0.55 9.15
N LYS A 256 20.34 0.42 7.94
CA LYS A 256 21.02 0.84 6.69
C LYS A 256 21.31 2.34 6.67
N MET A 257 20.34 3.16 7.08
CA MET A 257 20.52 4.61 7.17
C MET A 257 21.69 5.00 8.08
N LYS A 258 21.90 4.28 9.19
CA LYS A 258 23.03 4.52 10.10
C LYS A 258 24.38 4.01 9.59
N SER A 259 24.38 3.18 8.56
CA SER A 259 25.61 2.62 7.96
C SER A 259 26.10 3.40 6.73
N LEU A 260 25.35 4.41 6.31
CA LEU A 260 25.68 5.32 5.20
C LEU A 260 26.51 6.51 5.70
#